data_AF-A0A5J4QGT5-F1
#
_entry.id   AF-A0A5J4QGT5-F1
#
_cell.length_a   1.000
_cell.length_b   1.000
_cell.length_c   1.000
_cell.angle_alpha   90.00
_cell.angle_beta   90.00
_cell.angle_gamma   90.00
#
_symmetry.space_group_name_H-M   'P 1'
#
loop_
_entity.id
_entity.type
_entity.pdbx_description
1 polymer ?
#
loop_
_entity_poly.entity_id
_entity_poly.type
_entity_poly.pdbx_seq_one_letter_code
_entity_poly.pdbx_strand_id
1 'polypeptide(L)'
;MEQRIFVFLFSLFSSSACLLAQDLTAAVNFGRYAEANSAVSNQVVFWGNSITEGWVGVHPEFFADNGFAYLDYNTLLRDENGGMIKEYTIDEVHVTKAGYALTEKAAKELIEKVLSY
;
A
#
# COMPACT_ATOMS: atom_id res chain seq x y z
N MET A 1 -58.61 41.44 -9.49
CA MET A 1 -57.20 41.86 -9.63
C MET A 1 -56.33 40.80 -8.98
N GLU A 2 -55.93 39.84 -9.82
CA GLU A 2 -54.80 38.91 -9.73
C GLU A 2 -53.89 39.03 -8.49
N GLN A 3 -53.88 38.01 -7.62
CA GLN A 3 -52.67 37.59 -6.88
C GLN A 3 -52.56 36.07 -6.82
N ARG A 4 -52.09 35.52 -7.95
CA ARG A 4 -50.95 34.59 -8.07
C ARG A 4 -50.83 33.48 -7.02
N ILE A 5 -51.28 32.31 -7.45
CA ILE A 5 -50.90 30.96 -7.01
C ILE A 5 -49.38 30.88 -6.77
N PHE A 6 -48.95 30.59 -5.54
CA PHE A 6 -47.58 30.18 -5.24
C PHE A 6 -47.57 28.65 -5.12
N VAL A 7 -47.17 27.98 -6.20
CA VAL A 7 -46.99 26.52 -6.22
C VAL A 7 -45.78 26.15 -5.36
N PHE A 8 -46.01 25.34 -4.33
CA PHE A 8 -44.99 24.57 -3.63
C PHE A 8 -44.32 23.58 -4.60
N LEU A 9 -43.03 23.79 -4.88
CA LEU A 9 -42.17 22.79 -5.55
C LEU A 9 -40.72 23.02 -5.12
N PHE A 10 -40.40 22.64 -3.88
CA PHE A 10 -39.01 22.41 -3.45
C PHE A 10 -38.72 20.91 -3.52
N SER A 11 -38.87 20.35 -4.71
CA SER A 11 -38.34 19.04 -5.05
C SER A 11 -36.96 19.24 -5.68
N LEU A 12 -35.91 18.91 -4.92
CA LEU A 12 -34.72 18.18 -5.34
C LEU A 12 -33.64 18.44 -4.29
N PHE A 13 -33.69 17.60 -3.25
CA PHE A 13 -32.55 17.31 -2.40
C PHE A 13 -31.49 16.63 -3.29
N SER A 14 -30.73 17.43 -4.07
CA SER A 14 -29.59 16.93 -4.84
C SER A 14 -28.40 16.82 -3.91
N SER A 15 -28.49 15.88 -2.98
CA SER A 15 -27.35 15.35 -2.25
C SER A 15 -26.50 14.52 -3.22
N SER A 16 -25.77 15.20 -4.09
CA SER A 16 -24.63 14.61 -4.80
C SER A 16 -23.37 14.79 -3.97
N ALA A 17 -23.42 14.33 -2.72
CA ALA A 17 -22.19 13.90 -2.06
C ALA A 17 -21.93 12.49 -2.56
N CYS A 18 -21.16 12.41 -3.64
CA CYS A 18 -20.36 11.23 -3.93
C CYS A 18 -19.66 10.81 -2.62
N LEU A 19 -19.92 9.59 -2.13
CA LEU A 19 -19.01 8.76 -1.33
C LEU A 19 -19.74 7.46 -0.95
N LEU A 20 -19.71 6.51 -1.88
CA LEU A 20 -19.73 5.10 -1.49
C LEU A 20 -18.41 4.85 -0.76
N ALA A 21 -18.45 4.63 0.56
CA ALA A 21 -17.34 3.97 1.23
C ALA A 21 -17.27 2.54 0.66
N GLN A 22 -16.26 2.28 -0.17
CA GLN A 22 -16.08 0.98 -0.80
C GLN A 22 -15.73 -0.07 0.25
N ASP A 23 -16.35 -1.25 0.13
CA ASP A 23 -15.99 -2.45 0.90
C ASP A 23 -14.59 -2.91 0.52
N LEU A 24 -13.62 -2.74 1.42
CA LEU A 24 -12.21 -3.11 1.21
C LEU A 24 -11.97 -4.62 1.18
N THR A 25 -12.87 -5.44 1.73
CA THR A 25 -12.75 -6.91 1.66
C THR A 25 -13.15 -7.49 0.32
N ALA A 26 -13.97 -6.78 -0.46
CA ALA A 26 -14.18 -7.05 -1.88
C ALA A 26 -13.06 -6.46 -2.76
N ALA A 27 -12.26 -5.51 -2.25
CA ALA A 27 -11.20 -4.84 -2.99
C ALA A 27 -9.87 -5.61 -3.03
N VAL A 28 -9.59 -6.50 -2.06
CA VAL A 28 -8.38 -7.33 -2.04
C VAL A 28 -8.73 -8.79 -2.32
N ASN A 29 -8.40 -9.23 -3.54
CA ASN A 29 -8.86 -10.52 -4.08
C ASN A 29 -7.82 -11.65 -3.93
N PHE A 30 -7.83 -12.32 -2.77
CA PHE A 30 -6.94 -13.46 -2.49
C PHE A 30 -7.31 -14.76 -3.23
N GLY A 31 -8.54 -14.91 -3.69
CA GLY A 31 -8.96 -16.08 -4.49
C GLY A 31 -8.42 -16.07 -5.93
N ARG A 32 -8.09 -14.89 -6.47
CA ARG A 32 -7.63 -14.71 -7.86
C ARG A 32 -6.31 -15.42 -8.18
N TYR A 33 -5.38 -15.49 -7.23
CA TYR A 33 -4.02 -15.99 -7.44
C TYR A 33 -3.72 -17.31 -6.72
N ALA A 34 -4.76 -17.99 -6.21
CA ALA A 34 -4.64 -19.20 -5.39
C ALA A 34 -3.89 -20.35 -6.10
N GLU A 35 -4.09 -20.50 -7.41
CA GLU A 35 -3.41 -21.53 -8.21
C GLU A 35 -2.02 -21.07 -8.69
N ALA A 36 -1.84 -19.79 -9.03
CA ALA A 36 -0.53 -19.22 -9.39
C ALA A 36 0.46 -19.25 -8.20
N ASN A 37 -0.02 -19.06 -6.98
CA ASN A 37 0.76 -19.22 -5.75
C ASN A 37 1.15 -20.68 -5.47
N SER A 38 0.49 -21.65 -6.12
CA SER A 38 0.81 -23.07 -5.96
C SER A 38 1.97 -23.55 -6.85
N ALA A 39 2.43 -22.71 -7.78
CA ALA A 39 3.45 -23.03 -8.79
C ALA A 39 4.74 -22.18 -8.69
N VAL A 40 4.87 -21.32 -7.67
CA VAL A 40 6.04 -20.44 -7.52
C VAL A 40 7.28 -21.26 -7.18
N SER A 41 8.28 -21.27 -8.07
CA SER A 41 9.53 -22.04 -7.92
C SER A 41 10.81 -21.20 -7.90
N ASN A 42 10.72 -19.86 -7.98
CA ASN A 42 11.71 -18.90 -7.47
C ASN A 42 11.24 -17.45 -7.70
N GLN A 43 11.93 -16.51 -7.04
CA GLN A 43 11.86 -15.05 -7.20
C GLN A 43 10.67 -14.34 -6.53
N VAL A 44 10.44 -14.67 -5.26
CA VAL A 44 9.54 -13.92 -4.38
C VAL A 44 10.28 -12.72 -3.79
N VAL A 45 9.73 -11.52 -3.95
CA VAL A 45 10.18 -10.31 -3.27
C VAL A 45 9.27 -10.03 -2.08
N PHE A 46 9.84 -10.05 -0.88
CA PHE A 46 9.21 -9.55 0.33
C PHE A 46 9.39 -8.05 0.40
N TRP A 47 8.28 -7.32 0.26
CA TRP A 47 8.20 -5.92 0.64
C TRP A 47 8.23 -5.86 2.17
N GLY A 48 9.40 -5.57 2.74
CA GLY A 48 9.64 -5.62 4.19
C GLY A 48 8.83 -4.60 4.97
N ASN A 49 9.02 -4.46 6.26
CA ASN A 49 8.47 -3.42 7.14
C ASN A 49 9.14 -3.60 8.52
N SER A 50 8.78 -2.78 9.50
CA SER A 50 9.35 -2.90 10.85
C SER A 50 9.14 -4.27 11.51
N ILE A 51 8.10 -5.03 11.14
CA ILE A 51 7.83 -6.36 11.69
C ILE A 51 8.82 -7.38 11.11
N THR A 52 8.96 -7.37 9.79
CA THR A 52 9.84 -8.31 9.07
C THR A 52 11.33 -7.99 9.25
N GLU A 53 11.68 -6.73 9.52
CA GLU A 53 13.02 -6.38 10.01
C GLU A 53 13.32 -7.07 11.35
N GLY A 54 12.34 -7.09 12.27
CA GLY A 54 12.45 -7.83 13.52
C GLY A 54 12.70 -9.32 13.32
N TRP A 55 12.24 -9.91 12.21
CA TRP A 55 12.49 -11.32 11.90
C TRP A 55 13.97 -11.55 11.56
N VAL A 56 14.64 -10.63 10.88
CA VAL A 56 16.08 -10.73 10.59
C VAL A 56 16.90 -10.79 11.88
N GLY A 57 16.49 -10.04 12.91
CA GLY A 57 17.16 -10.04 14.21
C GLY A 57 17.04 -11.36 14.98
N VAL A 58 15.96 -12.13 14.74
CA VAL A 58 15.69 -13.40 15.44
C VAL A 58 16.05 -14.63 14.58
N HIS A 59 15.86 -14.53 13.26
CA HIS A 59 16.07 -15.56 12.25
C HIS A 59 16.73 -14.95 10.99
N PRO A 60 18.04 -14.66 11.03
CA PRO A 60 18.73 -13.96 9.94
C PRO A 60 18.71 -14.71 8.61
N GLU A 61 18.66 -16.05 8.65
CA GLU A 61 18.67 -16.90 7.46
C GLU A 61 17.28 -17.08 6.82
N PHE A 62 16.20 -16.59 7.45
CA PHE A 62 14.82 -16.89 7.02
C PHE A 62 14.58 -16.61 5.53
N PHE A 63 15.02 -15.46 5.04
CA PHE A 63 14.81 -15.11 3.63
C PHE A 63 15.69 -15.93 2.69
N ALA A 64 16.95 -16.19 3.08
CA ALA A 64 17.88 -16.97 2.28
C ALA A 64 17.45 -18.44 2.16
N ASP A 65 17.09 -19.07 3.27
CA ASP A 65 16.66 -20.48 3.33
C ASP A 65 15.38 -20.75 2.52
N ASN A 66 14.52 -19.74 2.37
CA ASN A 66 13.28 -19.84 1.61
C ASN A 66 13.39 -19.29 0.17
N GLY A 67 14.56 -18.82 -0.25
CA GLY A 67 14.76 -18.27 -1.60
C GLY A 67 13.99 -16.96 -1.84
N PHE A 68 13.82 -16.16 -0.79
CA PHE A 68 13.13 -14.88 -0.82
C PHE A 68 14.12 -13.73 -0.89
N ALA A 69 13.85 -12.78 -1.79
CA ALA A 69 14.52 -11.49 -1.78
C ALA A 69 13.80 -10.56 -0.81
N TYR A 70 14.54 -9.86 0.04
CA TYR A 70 13.97 -8.93 1.01
C TYR A 70 14.26 -7.48 0.62
N LEU A 71 13.21 -6.66 0.52
CA LEU A 71 13.31 -5.21 0.38
C LEU A 71 13.08 -4.57 1.75
N ASP A 72 14.14 -4.04 2.35
CA ASP A 72 14.00 -3.27 3.57
C ASP A 72 13.50 -1.84 3.27
N TYR A 73 12.18 -1.66 3.12
CA TYR A 73 11.63 -0.30 3.01
C TYR A 73 11.64 0.44 4.35
N ASN A 74 11.66 -0.28 5.48
CA ASN A 74 11.48 0.34 6.79
C ASN A 74 12.64 1.29 7.09
N THR A 75 13.88 0.87 6.82
CA THR A 75 15.05 1.74 6.98
C THR A 75 15.10 2.86 5.96
N LEU A 76 14.57 2.67 4.75
CA LEU A 76 14.50 3.73 3.72
C LEU A 76 13.61 4.92 4.15
N LEU A 77 12.58 4.66 4.96
CA LEU A 77 11.62 5.69 5.37
C LEU A 77 11.88 6.26 6.77
N ARG A 78 12.87 5.73 7.50
CA ARG A 78 13.15 6.12 8.88
C ARG A 78 14.38 7.01 9.01
N ASP A 79 14.32 7.92 9.98
CA ASP A 79 15.45 8.71 10.42
C ASP A 79 16.34 7.94 11.43
N GLU A 80 17.42 8.58 11.87
CA GLU A 80 18.38 8.01 12.84
C GLU A 80 17.78 7.67 14.21
N ASN A 81 16.64 8.28 14.56
CA ASN A 81 15.92 8.02 15.81
C ASN A 81 14.84 6.95 15.64
N GLY A 82 14.71 6.39 14.43
CA GLY A 82 13.66 5.44 14.06
C GLY A 82 12.31 6.09 13.82
N GLY A 83 12.19 7.42 13.78
CA GLY A 83 10.97 8.12 13.38
C GLY A 83 10.78 8.07 11.87
N MET A 84 9.54 8.23 11.38
CA MET A 84 9.31 8.38 9.93
C MET A 84 9.84 9.76 9.48
N ILE A 85 10.61 9.78 8.39
CA ILE A 85 11.12 11.03 7.82
C ILE A 85 9.94 11.90 7.39
N LYS A 86 9.85 13.12 7.90
CA LYS A 86 8.73 14.05 7.66
C LYS A 86 8.44 14.32 6.18
N GLU A 87 9.46 14.28 5.33
CA GLU A 87 9.29 14.43 3.88
C GLU A 87 8.53 13.25 3.26
N TYR A 88 8.65 12.07 3.85
CA TYR A 88 8.11 10.81 3.33
C TYR A 88 6.82 10.36 4.00
N THR A 89 6.32 11.09 5.00
CA THR A 89 5.08 10.76 5.70
C THR A 89 4.17 11.97 5.92
N ILE A 90 2.86 11.74 5.96
CA ILE A 90 1.85 12.77 6.28
C ILE A 90 1.55 12.78 7.79
N ASP A 91 1.47 11.59 8.39
CA ASP A 91 0.98 11.37 9.76
C ASP A 91 1.70 10.20 10.45
N GLU A 92 2.97 9.97 10.08
CA GLU A 92 3.82 8.86 10.55
C GLU A 92 3.34 7.45 10.13
N VAL A 93 2.23 7.36 9.36
CA VAL A 93 1.69 6.10 8.84
C VAL A 93 1.56 6.15 7.33
N HIS A 94 0.96 7.20 6.79
CA HIS A 94 0.68 7.35 5.38
C HIS A 94 1.85 8.01 4.66
N VAL A 95 2.32 7.35 3.61
CA VAL A 95 3.48 7.77 2.83
C VAL A 95 3.11 8.95 1.90
N THR A 96 3.99 9.94 1.79
CA THR A 96 3.82 11.04 0.82
C THR A 96 4.16 10.60 -0.59
N LYS A 97 3.90 11.45 -1.58
CA LYS A 97 4.35 11.23 -2.96
C LYS A 97 5.87 11.02 -3.06
N ALA A 98 6.66 11.74 -2.26
CA ALA A 98 8.11 11.61 -2.24
C ALA A 98 8.53 10.25 -1.67
N GLY A 99 7.90 9.81 -0.57
CA GLY A 99 8.16 8.50 0.00
C GLY A 99 7.77 7.36 -0.94
N TYR A 100 6.63 7.46 -1.63
CA TYR A 100 6.25 6.47 -2.65
C TYR A 100 7.27 6.40 -3.78
N ALA A 101 7.73 7.54 -4.31
CA ALA A 101 8.74 7.56 -5.36
C ALA A 101 10.07 6.90 -4.93
N LEU A 102 10.48 7.11 -3.67
CA LEU A 102 11.66 6.44 -3.09
C LEU A 102 11.46 4.92 -3.02
N THR A 103 10.34 4.47 -2.44
CA THR A 103 10.07 3.02 -2.30
C THR A 103 9.86 2.33 -3.64
N GLU A 104 9.25 2.99 -4.62
CA GLU A 104 9.04 2.47 -5.97
C GLU A 104 10.39 2.25 -6.67
N LYS A 105 11.32 3.22 -6.55
CA LYS A 105 12.66 3.08 -7.12
C LYS A 105 13.38 1.87 -6.52
N ALA A 106 13.38 1.74 -5.19
CA ALA A 106 14.05 0.63 -4.51
C ALA A 106 13.41 -0.73 -4.85
N ALA A 107 12.08 -0.79 -4.92
CA ALA A 107 11.36 -2.00 -5.32
C ALA A 107 11.69 -2.41 -6.76
N LYS A 108 11.72 -1.46 -7.70
CA LYS A 108 12.09 -1.71 -9.10
C LYS A 108 13.51 -2.26 -9.21
N GLU A 109 14.48 -1.63 -8.56
CA GLU A 109 15.88 -2.08 -8.57
C GLU A 109 16.03 -3.50 -8.01
N LEU A 110 15.31 -3.85 -6.93
CA LEU A 110 15.36 -5.21 -6.38
C LEU A 110 14.67 -6.22 -7.30
N ILE A 111 13.48 -5.90 -7.82
CA ILE A 111 12.75 -6.77 -8.74
C ILE A 111 13.58 -7.04 -9.99
N GLU A 112 14.22 -6.01 -10.56
CA GLU A 112 15.12 -6.17 -11.72
C GLU A 112 16.29 -7.10 -11.41
N LYS A 113 16.93 -6.95 -10.24
CA LYS A 113 17.99 -7.86 -9.81
C LYS A 113 17.48 -9.29 -9.70
N VAL A 114 16.37 -9.47 -8.99
CA VAL A 114 15.74 -10.76 -8.77
C VAL A 114 15.44 -11.44 -10.11
N LEU A 115 14.83 -10.73 -11.05
CA LEU A 115 14.51 -11.22 -12.41
C LEU A 115 15.72 -11.46 -13.31
N SER A 116 16.90 -10.93 -12.97
CA SER A 116 18.13 -11.09 -13.76
C SER A 116 18.95 -12.34 -13.41
N TYR A 117 18.59 -13.03 -12.32
CA TYR A 117 19.19 -14.31 -11.92
C TYR A 117 18.50 -15.48 -12.63
#